data_AF-A0A1C4JFA3-F1
#
_entry.id   AF-A0A1C4JFA3-F1
#
_cell.length_a   1.000
_cell.length_b   1.000
_cell.length_c   1.000
_cell.angle_alpha   90.00
_cell.angle_beta   90.00
_cell.angle_gamma   90.00
#
_symmetry.space_group_name_H-M   'P 1'
#
loop_
_entity.id
_entity.type
_entity.pdbx_description
1 polymer ?
#
loop_
_entity_poly.entity_id
_entity_poly.type
_entity_poly.pdbx_seq_one_letter_code
_entity_poly.pdbx_strand_id
1 'polypeptide(L)'
;MGLADMGSRFRLVANRIDVVGPPEPLPLLPVARAVWRPEPDLRTSTEAWLTAGAPHHTVLTTALGREEFEDLADMPAVELAFIDADTTVRRSPRNSAGTRPTTDWPTPCERHRPLDGSPTPPGGHAMSRSAFASLRDEVLAENLRIPATGPTTLTWGNVSGVDREAGVFVIKPSGVPYDRLRAEHLVVALDDGRVVEGELRPSTDTETHRSLYRAFPSIGGVTHIHAPHAVAFAQARRPIPVLGTTHADTFDGPVPVTEPLSAEQCAADYEFNTGQVIVELLGGDGERARTVPAALVAHHGPFTWGADADASLEHAVICEAVAEMALHTLSLGAARPPQHLLDRHFTRKHGAGAYDGNPGAV
;
A
#
# COMPACT_ATOMS: atom_id res chain seq x y z
N MET A 1 28.68 -1.25 -4.75
CA MET A 1 27.59 -0.30 -4.44
C MET A 1 27.23 -0.33 -2.96
N GLY A 2 26.68 0.74 -2.41
CA GLY A 2 26.14 0.82 -1.05
C GLY A 2 25.23 2.04 -0.88
N LEU A 3 24.23 1.95 0.00
CA LEU A 3 23.29 3.02 0.30
C LEU A 3 23.63 3.65 1.65
N ALA A 4 23.59 4.97 1.75
CA ALA A 4 23.84 5.72 2.97
C ALA A 4 22.69 6.70 3.28
N ASP A 5 22.32 6.78 4.55
CA ASP A 5 21.44 7.82 5.07
C ASP A 5 22.26 9.09 5.35
N MET A 6 21.92 10.18 4.67
CA MET A 6 22.56 11.49 4.81
C MET A 6 21.74 12.45 5.70
N GLY A 7 20.73 11.93 6.41
CA GLY A 7 19.82 12.64 7.31
C GLY A 7 18.57 13.16 6.59
N SER A 8 18.73 14.04 5.61
CA SER A 8 17.60 14.61 4.84
C SER A 8 17.33 13.91 3.51
N ARG A 9 18.18 12.95 3.13
CA ARG A 9 18.11 12.21 1.87
C ARG A 9 18.90 10.91 1.97
N PHE A 10 18.59 9.97 1.08
CA PHE A 10 19.44 8.81 0.85
C PHE A 10 20.40 9.07 -0.30
N ARG A 11 21.59 8.47 -0.22
CA ARG A 11 22.58 8.48 -1.28
C ARG A 11 23.03 7.07 -1.60
N LEU A 12 22.85 6.69 -2.85
CA LEU A 12 23.42 5.50 -3.45
C LEU A 12 24.85 5.83 -3.91
N VAL A 13 25.83 5.07 -3.44
CA VAL A 13 27.23 5.20 -3.88
C VAL A 13 27.65 3.96 -4.64
N ALA A 14 28.12 4.14 -5.86
CA ALA A 14 28.62 3.08 -6.72
C ALA A 14 30.04 3.42 -7.19
N ASN A 15 30.87 2.40 -7.37
CA ASN A 15 32.20 2.58 -7.93
C ASN A 15 32.42 1.51 -8.99
N ARG A 16 32.82 1.96 -10.17
CA ARG A 16 33.25 1.10 -11.25
C ARG A 16 34.53 0.38 -10.87
N ILE A 17 34.52 -0.93 -11.07
CA ILE A 17 35.63 -1.82 -10.78
C ILE A 17 35.85 -2.77 -11.95
N ASP A 18 37.09 -3.21 -12.12
CA ASP A 18 37.44 -4.35 -12.94
C ASP A 18 37.63 -5.57 -12.04
N VAL A 19 36.95 -6.67 -12.32
CA VAL A 19 37.23 -7.95 -11.66
C VAL A 19 38.51 -8.52 -12.29
N VAL A 20 39.52 -8.76 -11.45
CA VAL A 20 40.83 -9.26 -11.87
C VAL A 20 41.15 -10.60 -11.23
N GLY A 21 42.01 -11.37 -11.88
CA GLY A 21 42.53 -12.60 -11.29
C GLY A 21 43.41 -12.30 -10.06
N PRO A 22 43.47 -13.21 -9.07
CA PRO A 22 44.38 -13.04 -7.95
C PRO A 22 45.84 -13.12 -8.44
N PRO A 23 46.74 -12.27 -7.91
CA PRO A 23 48.14 -12.25 -8.34
C PRO A 23 48.92 -13.49 -7.90
N GLU A 24 48.42 -14.20 -6.89
CA GLU A 24 49.03 -15.41 -6.32
C GLU A 24 47.92 -16.46 -6.06
N PRO A 25 48.26 -17.76 -6.01
CA PRO A 25 47.34 -18.80 -5.59
C PRO A 25 46.79 -18.51 -4.18
N LEU A 26 45.48 -18.70 -3.99
CA LEU A 26 44.79 -18.48 -2.70
C LEU A 26 44.29 -19.82 -2.10
N PRO A 27 45.20 -20.77 -1.73
CA PRO A 27 44.82 -22.14 -1.36
C PRO A 27 44.06 -22.24 -0.04
N LEU A 28 44.20 -21.23 0.85
CA LEU A 28 43.57 -21.19 2.17
C LEU A 28 42.26 -20.38 2.22
N LEU A 29 41.82 -19.80 1.09
CA LEU A 29 40.56 -19.06 1.01
C LEU A 29 39.47 -19.92 0.33
N PRO A 30 38.55 -20.52 1.10
CA PRO A 30 37.53 -21.42 0.57
C PRO A 30 36.39 -20.68 -0.15
N VAL A 31 36.17 -19.38 0.14
CA VAL A 31 35.13 -18.52 -0.47
C VAL A 31 35.69 -17.10 -0.71
N ALA A 32 35.02 -16.31 -1.55
CA ALA A 32 35.36 -14.91 -1.90
C ALA A 32 36.74 -14.69 -2.55
N ARG A 33 36.96 -15.32 -3.72
CA ARG A 33 38.19 -15.17 -4.52
C ARG A 33 38.15 -14.02 -5.53
N ALA A 34 37.09 -13.21 -5.51
CA ALA A 34 36.95 -12.08 -6.40
C ALA A 34 37.91 -10.97 -5.96
N VAL A 35 39.00 -10.80 -6.72
CA VAL A 35 39.89 -9.65 -6.61
C VAL A 35 39.39 -8.61 -7.60
N TRP A 36 39.46 -7.35 -7.22
CA TRP A 36 38.99 -6.25 -8.07
C TRP A 36 39.96 -5.08 -8.01
N ARG A 37 39.95 -4.28 -9.06
CA ARG A 37 40.67 -3.02 -9.18
C ARG A 37 39.65 -1.91 -9.40
N PRO A 38 39.56 -0.91 -8.52
CA PRO A 38 38.64 0.20 -8.73
C PRO A 38 39.19 1.22 -9.72
N GLU A 39 38.29 1.85 -10.44
CA GLU A 39 38.59 3.08 -11.17
C GLU A 39 38.43 4.31 -10.25
N PRO A 40 39.22 5.39 -10.46
CA PRO A 40 40.33 5.45 -11.40
C PRO A 40 41.58 4.73 -10.87
N ASP A 41 41.74 4.72 -9.55
CA ASP A 41 42.76 3.98 -8.82
C ASP A 41 42.28 3.77 -7.37
N LEU A 42 42.93 2.84 -6.65
CA LEU A 42 42.52 2.48 -5.29
C LEU A 42 42.50 3.67 -4.32
N ARG A 43 43.47 4.58 -4.41
CA ARG A 43 43.57 5.72 -3.51
C ARG A 43 42.43 6.69 -3.76
N THR A 44 42.24 7.10 -5.01
CA THR A 44 41.23 8.08 -5.42
C THR A 44 39.82 7.54 -5.20
N SER A 45 39.59 6.28 -5.58
CA SER A 45 38.32 5.58 -5.31
C SER A 45 38.01 5.54 -3.81
N THR A 46 38.96 5.11 -2.98
CA THR A 46 38.74 5.01 -1.53
C THR A 46 38.43 6.37 -0.92
N GLU A 47 39.17 7.41 -1.30
CA GLU A 47 38.95 8.77 -0.80
C GLU A 47 37.58 9.31 -1.22
N ALA A 48 37.19 9.11 -2.49
CA ALA A 48 35.87 9.47 -3.00
C ALA A 48 34.74 8.67 -2.31
N TRP A 49 34.92 7.37 -2.10
CA TRP A 49 33.97 6.48 -1.42
C TRP A 49 33.69 6.96 0.00
N LEU A 50 34.75 7.22 0.77
CA LEU A 50 34.64 7.73 2.14
C LEU A 50 34.02 9.13 2.19
N THR A 51 34.43 10.02 1.28
CA THR A 51 33.92 11.40 1.23
C THR A 51 32.44 11.44 0.80
N ALA A 52 32.02 10.52 -0.06
CA ALA A 52 30.63 10.36 -0.46
C ALA A 52 29.72 9.86 0.67
N GLY A 53 30.30 9.36 1.79
CA GLY A 53 29.55 8.81 2.92
C GLY A 53 29.17 7.34 2.76
N ALA A 54 29.85 6.62 1.86
CA ALA A 54 29.47 5.27 1.50
C ALA A 54 29.75 4.25 2.63
N PRO A 55 28.95 3.17 2.73
CA PRO A 55 29.07 2.19 3.80
C PRO A 55 30.34 1.34 3.66
N HIS A 56 30.76 0.75 4.79
CA HIS A 56 31.89 -0.17 4.84
C HIS A 56 31.56 -1.57 4.27
N HIS A 57 30.31 -2.01 4.38
CA HIS A 57 29.82 -3.20 3.69
C HIS A 57 29.36 -2.83 2.27
N THR A 58 29.89 -3.54 1.28
CA THR A 58 29.62 -3.26 -0.13
C THR A 58 29.10 -4.50 -0.84
N VAL A 59 28.18 -4.29 -1.78
CA VAL A 59 27.76 -5.33 -2.73
C VAL A 59 28.51 -5.17 -4.04
N LEU A 60 28.98 -6.28 -4.60
CA LEU A 60 29.60 -6.38 -5.91
C LEU A 60 28.63 -7.05 -6.89
N THR A 61 28.51 -6.52 -8.09
CA THR A 61 27.74 -7.12 -9.19
C THR A 61 28.58 -7.05 -10.47
N THR A 62 28.49 -8.10 -11.30
CA THR A 62 29.04 -8.14 -12.66
C THR A 62 27.93 -8.08 -13.72
N ALA A 63 26.67 -8.01 -13.30
CA ALA A 63 25.51 -8.04 -14.18
C ALA A 63 24.94 -6.65 -14.48
N LEU A 64 25.29 -5.64 -13.67
CA LEU A 64 24.72 -4.29 -13.76
C LEU A 64 25.84 -3.29 -14.02
N GLY A 65 25.58 -2.33 -14.91
CA GLY A 65 26.44 -1.22 -15.27
C GLY A 65 25.88 0.11 -14.76
N ARG A 66 26.49 1.21 -15.20
CA ARG A 66 26.16 2.57 -14.78
C ARG A 66 24.70 2.93 -15.05
N GLU A 67 24.20 2.63 -16.24
CA GLU A 67 22.85 3.00 -16.69
C GLU A 67 21.78 2.41 -15.76
N GLU A 68 21.91 1.14 -15.37
CA GLU A 68 20.95 0.51 -14.45
C GLU A 68 20.98 1.15 -13.05
N PHE A 69 22.13 1.68 -12.60
CA PHE A 69 22.23 2.41 -11.34
C PHE A 69 21.62 3.81 -11.42
N GLU A 70 21.75 4.46 -12.57
CA GLU A 70 21.13 5.76 -12.84
C GLU A 70 19.60 5.61 -12.85
N ASP A 71 19.07 4.61 -13.57
CA ASP A 71 17.65 4.27 -13.57
C ASP A 71 17.13 3.93 -12.16
N LEU A 72 17.86 3.10 -11.41
CA LEU A 72 17.50 2.72 -10.04
C LEU A 72 17.50 3.91 -9.08
N ALA A 73 18.37 4.89 -9.29
CA ALA A 73 18.43 6.09 -8.47
C ALA A 73 17.30 7.07 -8.82
N ASP A 74 16.95 7.16 -10.10
CA ASP A 74 15.89 8.05 -10.60
C ASP A 74 14.49 7.59 -10.16
N MET A 75 14.21 6.28 -10.17
CA MET A 75 12.90 5.73 -9.78
C MET A 75 12.39 6.21 -8.39
N PRO A 76 13.19 6.15 -7.30
CA PRO A 76 12.83 6.68 -5.99
C PRO A 76 13.35 8.11 -5.72
N ALA A 77 13.92 8.80 -6.71
CA ALA A 77 14.60 10.08 -6.54
C ALA A 77 15.71 10.07 -5.45
N VAL A 78 16.54 9.04 -5.46
CA VAL A 78 17.70 8.89 -4.58
C VAL A 78 18.94 9.49 -5.25
N GLU A 79 19.79 10.18 -4.48
CA GLU A 79 21.04 10.73 -5.02
C GLU A 79 22.01 9.61 -5.41
N LEU A 80 22.56 9.64 -6.62
CA LEU A 80 23.62 8.74 -7.05
C LEU A 80 24.99 9.43 -7.06
N ALA A 81 25.93 8.94 -6.25
CA ALA A 81 27.35 9.26 -6.36
C ALA A 81 28.07 8.09 -7.05
N PHE A 82 28.41 8.27 -8.33
CA PHE A 82 29.08 7.24 -9.12
C PHE A 82 30.57 7.59 -9.33
N ILE A 83 31.45 6.70 -8.88
CA ILE A 83 32.91 6.83 -8.97
C ILE A 83 33.42 5.99 -10.14
N ASP A 84 34.19 6.60 -11.04
CA ASP A 84 34.72 6.00 -12.26
C ASP A 84 36.09 6.59 -12.65
N ALA A 85 36.58 6.26 -13.85
CA ALA A 85 37.85 6.71 -14.39
C ALA A 85 38.06 8.24 -14.41
N ASP A 86 36.98 9.03 -14.50
CA ASP A 86 37.05 10.49 -14.58
C ASP A 86 36.93 11.16 -13.21
N THR A 87 36.72 10.37 -12.15
CA THR A 87 36.53 10.90 -10.81
C THR A 87 37.82 11.49 -10.25
N THR A 88 37.76 12.73 -9.77
CA THR A 88 38.88 13.41 -9.11
C THR A 88 38.48 13.89 -7.72
N VAL A 89 39.43 13.87 -6.78
CA VAL A 89 39.23 14.42 -5.43
C VAL A 89 40.03 15.71 -5.30
N ARG A 90 39.37 16.82 -4.96
CA ARG A 90 40.06 18.09 -4.69
C ARG A 90 40.90 17.96 -3.43
N ARG A 91 42.23 18.01 -3.58
CA ARG A 91 43.13 18.28 -2.45
C ARG A 91 42.90 19.70 -1.96
N SER A 92 42.24 19.85 -0.82
CA SER A 92 42.37 21.09 -0.07
C SER A 92 43.85 21.23 0.33
N PRO A 93 44.53 22.38 0.10
CA PRO A 93 45.84 22.60 0.67
C PRO A 93 45.71 22.43 2.19
N ARG A 94 46.67 21.75 2.82
CA ARG A 94 46.65 21.45 4.27
C ARG A 94 46.24 22.70 5.06
N ASN A 95 44.98 22.77 5.51
CA ASN A 95 44.53 23.83 6.39
C ASN A 95 45.00 23.49 7.81
N SER A 96 46.03 24.21 8.26
CA SER A 96 45.96 24.76 9.61
C SER A 96 44.60 25.43 9.77
N ALA A 97 43.79 24.87 10.69
CA ALA A 97 42.44 25.28 11.07
C ALA A 97 41.28 24.95 10.09
N GLY A 98 40.59 23.84 10.38
CA GLY A 98 39.15 23.89 10.67
C GLY A 98 38.14 24.14 9.55
N THR A 99 38.36 23.66 8.33
CA THR A 99 37.31 23.69 7.27
C THR A 99 37.24 22.36 6.52
N ARG A 100 36.04 21.77 6.44
CA ARG A 100 35.75 20.51 5.73
C ARG A 100 35.96 20.70 4.21
N PRO A 101 36.54 19.71 3.50
CA PRO A 101 36.68 19.78 2.05
C PRO A 101 35.30 19.63 1.38
N THR A 102 35.01 20.51 0.43
CA THR A 102 33.85 20.42 -0.47
C THR A 102 34.31 19.85 -1.81
N THR A 103 33.81 18.68 -2.18
CA THR A 103 33.89 18.16 -3.55
C THR A 103 32.72 18.76 -4.34
N ASP A 104 33.01 19.40 -5.47
CA ASP A 104 31.99 19.84 -6.44
C ASP A 104 31.42 18.59 -7.11
N TRP A 105 30.28 18.12 -6.63
CA TRP A 105 29.47 17.14 -7.34
C TRP A 105 28.57 17.86 -8.35
N PRO A 106 28.33 17.29 -9.56
CA PRO A 106 27.33 17.84 -10.46
C PRO A 106 25.99 17.90 -9.72
N THR A 107 25.39 19.09 -9.74
CA THR A 107 24.06 19.34 -9.19
C THR A 107 23.05 18.50 -9.96
N PRO A 108 21.94 18.03 -9.34
CA PRO A 108 20.93 17.28 -10.05
C PRO A 108 20.43 18.07 -11.27
N CYS A 109 20.19 17.35 -12.36
CA CYS A 109 19.64 17.84 -13.61
C CYS A 109 18.53 18.89 -13.35
N GLU A 110 18.70 20.12 -13.84
CA GLU A 110 17.75 21.25 -13.74
C GLU A 110 16.48 21.02 -14.59
N ARG A 111 15.82 19.86 -14.44
CA ARG A 111 14.53 19.59 -15.09
C ARG A 111 13.34 19.57 -14.14
N HIS A 112 13.53 19.74 -12.84
CA HIS A 112 12.42 19.82 -11.89
C HIS A 112 12.55 21.07 -11.02
N ARG A 113 11.93 22.17 -11.50
CA ARG A 113 11.36 23.16 -10.59
C ARG A 113 10.41 22.39 -9.66
N PRO A 114 10.45 22.61 -8.34
CA PRO A 114 9.37 22.13 -7.49
C PRO A 114 8.09 22.77 -8.01
N LEU A 115 7.07 21.95 -8.28
CA LEU A 115 5.71 22.45 -8.40
C LEU A 115 5.35 23.01 -7.02
N ASP A 116 5.52 24.32 -6.87
CA ASP A 116 4.98 25.11 -5.78
C ASP A 116 3.46 25.14 -5.91
N GLY A 117 2.84 24.03 -5.50
CA GLY A 117 1.40 23.86 -5.67
C GLY A 117 0.92 22.46 -5.35
N SER A 118 1.61 21.68 -4.53
CA SER A 118 1.00 20.48 -3.94
C SER A 118 -0.26 20.94 -3.22
N PRO A 119 -1.47 20.53 -3.65
CA PRO A 119 -2.65 20.79 -2.87
C PRO A 119 -2.39 20.11 -1.54
N THR A 120 -2.59 20.83 -0.45
CA THR A 120 -2.93 20.21 0.82
C THR A 120 -3.99 19.15 0.50
N PRO A 121 -3.86 17.90 1.00
CA PRO A 121 -4.91 16.92 0.78
C PRO A 121 -6.20 17.59 1.28
N PRO A 122 -7.25 17.72 0.45
CA PRO A 122 -8.48 18.28 0.95
C PRO A 122 -8.85 17.39 2.13
N GLY A 123 -9.05 18.01 3.30
CA GLY A 123 -9.58 17.28 4.46
C GLY A 123 -10.75 16.44 3.98
N GLY A 124 -10.78 15.16 4.36
CA GLY A 124 -11.78 14.21 3.87
C GLY A 124 -13.18 14.80 4.07
N HIS A 125 -13.78 15.27 2.99
CA HIS A 125 -15.20 15.60 2.96
C HIS A 125 -15.87 14.28 2.58
N ALA A 126 -16.40 13.56 3.57
CA ALA A 126 -17.38 12.51 3.33
C ALA A 126 -18.52 13.14 2.51
N MET A 127 -18.69 12.69 1.26
CA MET A 127 -19.77 13.20 0.41
C MET A 127 -21.07 12.64 0.95
N SER A 128 -21.93 13.50 1.50
CA SER A 128 -23.27 13.12 1.97
C SER A 128 -24.05 12.41 0.85
N ARG A 129 -24.84 11.38 1.19
CA ARG A 129 -25.88 10.76 0.33
C ARG A 129 -26.72 11.75 -0.49
N SER A 130 -26.86 13.00 -0.03
CA SER A 130 -27.59 14.07 -0.75
C SER A 130 -26.84 14.66 -1.97
N ALA A 131 -25.55 14.38 -2.13
CA ALA A 131 -24.71 14.88 -3.23
C ALA A 131 -24.82 14.03 -4.50
N PHE A 132 -25.23 12.77 -4.39
CA PHE A 132 -25.40 11.86 -5.52
C PHE A 132 -26.86 11.81 -5.98
N ALA A 133 -27.09 11.89 -7.30
CA ALA A 133 -28.43 11.84 -7.86
C ALA A 133 -29.04 10.42 -7.82
N SER A 134 -28.22 9.37 -7.74
CA SER A 134 -28.64 7.97 -7.64
C SER A 134 -27.55 7.06 -7.03
N LEU A 135 -27.94 5.87 -6.54
CA LEU A 135 -27.02 4.82 -6.07
C LEU A 135 -25.99 4.42 -7.14
N ARG A 136 -26.35 4.51 -8.42
CA ARG A 136 -25.42 4.22 -9.53
C ARG A 136 -24.31 5.25 -9.62
N ASP A 137 -24.65 6.53 -9.42
CA ASP A 137 -23.67 7.61 -9.45
C ASP A 137 -22.70 7.51 -8.27
N GLU A 138 -23.21 7.15 -7.09
CA GLU A 138 -22.41 6.87 -5.90
C GLU A 138 -21.43 5.72 -6.16
N VAL A 139 -21.91 4.54 -6.56
CA VAL A 139 -21.06 3.37 -6.82
C VAL A 139 -20.06 3.64 -7.95
N LEU A 140 -20.47 4.37 -8.99
CA LEU A 140 -19.56 4.77 -10.08
C LEU A 140 -18.45 5.68 -9.54
N ALA A 141 -18.80 6.72 -8.78
CA ALA A 141 -17.85 7.67 -8.21
C ALA A 141 -16.82 6.95 -7.33
N GLU A 142 -17.26 6.03 -6.48
CA GLU A 142 -16.37 5.28 -5.59
C GLU A 142 -15.47 4.31 -6.35
N ASN A 143 -15.97 3.63 -7.37
CA ASN A 143 -15.11 2.81 -8.24
C ASN A 143 -14.05 3.68 -8.95
N LEU A 144 -14.41 4.87 -9.42
CA LEU A 144 -13.47 5.79 -10.07
C LEU A 144 -12.43 6.39 -9.11
N ARG A 145 -12.69 6.37 -7.80
CA ARG A 145 -11.73 6.78 -6.76
C ARG A 145 -10.67 5.72 -6.46
N ILE A 146 -10.95 4.44 -6.68
CA ILE A 146 -10.02 3.32 -6.39
C ILE A 146 -8.60 3.54 -6.97
N PRO A 147 -8.41 3.94 -8.25
CA PRO A 147 -7.06 4.17 -8.77
C PRO A 147 -6.35 5.37 -8.13
N ALA A 148 -7.11 6.39 -7.71
CA ALA A 148 -6.57 7.60 -7.10
C ALA A 148 -6.19 7.42 -5.63
N THR A 149 -6.72 6.40 -4.95
CA THR A 149 -6.39 6.14 -3.54
C THR A 149 -5.04 5.47 -3.35
N GLY A 150 -4.39 4.99 -4.43
CA GLY A 150 -3.00 4.53 -4.43
C GLY A 150 -2.72 3.02 -4.34
N PRO A 151 -3.58 2.13 -3.80
CA PRO A 151 -3.18 0.74 -3.54
C PRO A 151 -3.66 -0.26 -4.60
N THR A 152 -4.15 0.15 -5.77
CA THR A 152 -4.59 -0.81 -6.79
C THR A 152 -3.90 -0.59 -8.13
N THR A 153 -3.37 -1.69 -8.67
CA THR A 153 -2.74 -1.75 -9.99
C THR A 153 -3.73 -2.39 -10.96
N LEU A 154 -3.87 -1.87 -12.19
CA LEU A 154 -4.75 -2.39 -13.25
C LEU A 154 -6.25 -2.21 -12.95
N THR A 155 -7.09 -3.19 -13.33
CA THR A 155 -8.56 -3.15 -13.21
C THR A 155 -9.06 -3.81 -11.92
N TRP A 156 -8.18 -4.08 -10.96
CA TRP A 156 -8.50 -4.84 -9.76
C TRP A 156 -9.30 -4.02 -8.75
N GLY A 157 -10.22 -4.70 -8.09
CA GLY A 157 -11.10 -4.12 -7.09
C GLY A 157 -12.44 -3.68 -7.65
N ASN A 158 -13.42 -3.62 -6.75
CA ASN A 158 -14.79 -3.24 -7.04
C ASN A 158 -15.45 -2.66 -5.78
N VAL A 159 -16.29 -1.66 -5.99
CA VAL A 159 -17.25 -1.18 -4.98
C VAL A 159 -18.64 -1.56 -5.44
N SER A 160 -19.50 -1.90 -4.48
CA SER A 160 -20.94 -2.03 -4.67
C SER A 160 -21.71 -1.26 -3.60
N GLY A 161 -22.98 -0.96 -3.90
CA GLY A 161 -23.93 -0.36 -2.97
C GLY A 161 -25.31 -1.00 -3.12
N VAL A 162 -26.09 -1.08 -2.05
CA VAL A 162 -27.40 -1.77 -2.02
C VAL A 162 -28.58 -0.83 -1.79
N ASP A 163 -29.65 -1.05 -2.54
CA ASP A 163 -30.98 -0.51 -2.30
C ASP A 163 -31.91 -1.63 -1.85
N ARG A 164 -32.18 -1.68 -0.55
CA ARG A 164 -33.01 -2.73 0.05
C ARG A 164 -34.50 -2.52 -0.20
N GLU A 165 -34.96 -1.29 -0.41
CA GLU A 165 -36.37 -1.02 -0.71
C GLU A 165 -36.71 -1.49 -2.12
N ALA A 166 -35.80 -1.24 -3.07
CA ALA A 166 -35.91 -1.76 -4.43
C ALA A 166 -35.50 -3.24 -4.57
N GLY A 167 -34.87 -3.82 -3.54
CA GLY A 167 -34.43 -5.23 -3.53
C GLY A 167 -33.26 -5.52 -4.48
N VAL A 168 -32.39 -4.54 -4.73
CA VAL A 168 -31.29 -4.62 -5.71
C VAL A 168 -29.99 -4.04 -5.15
N PHE A 169 -28.86 -4.36 -5.78
CA PHE A 169 -27.59 -3.70 -5.55
C PHE A 169 -26.88 -3.40 -6.87
N VAL A 170 -26.04 -2.36 -6.86
CA VAL A 170 -25.25 -1.92 -8.01
C VAL A 170 -23.80 -2.31 -7.77
N ILE A 171 -23.15 -2.91 -8.76
CA ILE A 171 -21.75 -3.36 -8.67
C ILE A 171 -21.02 -3.15 -9.99
N LYS A 172 -19.71 -2.85 -9.90
CA LYS A 172 -18.82 -2.72 -11.06
C LYS A 172 -18.89 -3.98 -11.97
N PRO A 173 -18.96 -3.83 -13.32
CA PRO A 173 -18.78 -4.94 -14.26
C PRO A 173 -17.39 -5.57 -14.20
N SER A 174 -17.33 -6.89 -14.43
CA SER A 174 -16.04 -7.58 -14.55
C SER A 174 -15.28 -7.14 -15.82
N GLY A 175 -13.96 -6.96 -15.69
CA GLY A 175 -13.05 -6.73 -16.83
C GLY A 175 -13.19 -5.40 -17.55
N VAL A 176 -13.96 -4.44 -17.01
CA VAL A 176 -14.09 -3.10 -17.58
C VAL A 176 -13.08 -2.16 -16.93
N PRO A 177 -12.18 -1.53 -17.73
CA PRO A 177 -11.29 -0.49 -17.25
C PRO A 177 -12.03 0.70 -16.63
N TYR A 178 -11.44 1.32 -15.60
CA TYR A 178 -12.07 2.41 -14.84
C TYR A 178 -12.45 3.61 -15.73
N ASP A 179 -11.63 3.95 -16.72
CA ASP A 179 -11.87 5.04 -17.69
C ASP A 179 -13.07 4.79 -18.63
N ARG A 180 -13.63 3.57 -18.63
CA ARG A 180 -14.80 3.18 -19.43
C ARG A 180 -16.03 2.84 -18.58
N LEU A 181 -15.95 2.99 -17.25
CA LEU A 181 -17.10 2.80 -16.38
C LEU A 181 -18.14 3.90 -16.59
N ARG A 182 -19.41 3.52 -16.58
CA ARG A 182 -20.58 4.40 -16.74
C ARG A 182 -21.65 3.94 -15.74
N ALA A 183 -22.52 4.87 -15.33
CA ALA A 183 -23.57 4.61 -14.34
C ALA A 183 -24.57 3.54 -14.80
N GLU A 184 -24.72 3.36 -16.11
CA GLU A 184 -25.60 2.37 -16.77
C GLU A 184 -25.14 0.91 -16.52
N HIS A 185 -23.97 0.71 -15.93
CA HIS A 185 -23.39 -0.62 -15.80
C HIS A 185 -23.79 -1.28 -14.47
N LEU A 186 -24.79 -2.17 -14.58
CA LEU A 186 -25.17 -3.31 -13.73
C LEU A 186 -25.89 -3.08 -12.41
N VAL A 187 -27.18 -3.42 -12.44
CA VAL A 187 -28.06 -3.63 -11.30
C VAL A 187 -28.33 -5.13 -11.16
N VAL A 188 -28.15 -5.67 -9.96
CA VAL A 188 -28.30 -7.09 -9.62
C VAL A 188 -29.37 -7.24 -8.54
N ALA A 189 -30.21 -8.27 -8.66
CA ALA A 189 -31.24 -8.58 -7.67
C ALA A 189 -30.60 -9.14 -6.39
N LEU A 190 -31.07 -8.67 -5.23
CA LEU A 190 -30.51 -9.08 -3.94
C LEU A 190 -30.91 -10.51 -3.56
N ASP A 191 -32.11 -10.95 -3.94
CA ASP A 191 -32.73 -12.22 -3.55
C ASP A 191 -32.10 -13.44 -4.26
N ASP A 192 -31.85 -13.34 -5.56
CA ASP A 192 -31.39 -14.46 -6.39
C ASP A 192 -30.09 -14.17 -7.19
N GLY A 193 -29.60 -12.92 -7.18
CA GLY A 193 -28.35 -12.55 -7.87
C GLY A 193 -28.51 -12.38 -9.38
N ARG A 194 -29.75 -12.41 -9.92
CA ARG A 194 -29.96 -12.19 -11.36
C ARG A 194 -29.67 -10.74 -11.74
N VAL A 195 -29.11 -10.53 -12.93
CA VAL A 195 -28.98 -9.19 -13.50
C VAL A 195 -30.38 -8.64 -13.79
N VAL A 196 -30.70 -7.50 -13.20
CA VAL A 196 -31.97 -6.78 -13.40
C VAL A 196 -31.85 -5.77 -14.54
N GLU A 197 -30.69 -5.12 -14.65
CA GLU A 197 -30.41 -4.14 -15.69
C GLU A 197 -28.91 -4.11 -16.04
N GLY A 198 -28.59 -3.93 -17.32
CA GLY A 198 -27.24 -3.94 -17.87
C GLY A 198 -26.97 -5.14 -18.80
N GLU A 199 -26.22 -4.91 -19.87
CA GLU A 199 -25.87 -5.95 -20.87
C GLU A 199 -24.53 -6.64 -20.57
N LEU A 200 -23.73 -6.08 -19.65
CA LEU A 200 -22.42 -6.58 -19.28
C LEU A 200 -22.54 -7.68 -18.22
N ARG A 201 -21.49 -8.50 -18.09
CA ARG A 201 -21.42 -9.48 -17.00
C ARG A 201 -21.09 -8.75 -15.69
N PRO A 202 -21.80 -9.05 -14.58
CA PRO A 202 -21.50 -8.48 -13.27
C PRO A 202 -20.08 -8.87 -12.80
N SER A 203 -19.56 -8.22 -11.76
CA SER A 203 -18.27 -8.60 -11.16
C SER A 203 -18.25 -10.10 -10.86
N THR A 204 -17.08 -10.73 -10.95
CA THR A 204 -16.93 -12.11 -10.46
C THR A 204 -17.29 -12.20 -8.98
N ASP A 205 -16.98 -11.16 -8.20
CA ASP A 205 -17.21 -11.11 -6.74
C ASP A 205 -18.67 -10.78 -6.34
N THR A 206 -19.60 -10.77 -7.30
CA THR A 206 -21.00 -10.40 -7.07
C THR A 206 -21.65 -11.23 -5.96
N GLU A 207 -21.42 -12.55 -5.95
CA GLU A 207 -21.98 -13.43 -4.92
C GLU A 207 -21.35 -13.23 -3.54
N THR A 208 -20.08 -12.79 -3.47
CA THR A 208 -19.46 -12.42 -2.20
C THR A 208 -20.15 -11.18 -1.61
N HIS A 209 -20.34 -10.12 -2.42
CA HIS A 209 -21.03 -8.90 -1.99
C HIS A 209 -22.48 -9.19 -1.58
N ARG A 210 -23.20 -10.00 -2.37
CA ARG A 210 -24.58 -10.41 -2.08
C ARG A 210 -24.68 -11.18 -0.77
N SER A 211 -23.76 -12.09 -0.51
CA SER A 211 -23.70 -12.85 0.74
C SER A 211 -23.58 -11.93 1.96
N LEU A 212 -22.73 -10.91 1.88
CA LEU A 212 -22.55 -9.93 2.95
C LEU A 212 -23.81 -9.06 3.15
N TYR A 213 -24.43 -8.56 2.08
CA TYR A 213 -25.67 -7.77 2.19
C TYR A 213 -26.83 -8.54 2.81
N ARG A 214 -26.92 -9.84 2.51
CA ARG A 214 -27.95 -10.74 3.07
C ARG A 214 -27.67 -11.12 4.52
N ALA A 215 -26.42 -11.32 4.89
CA ALA A 215 -26.03 -11.68 6.24
C ALA A 215 -26.10 -10.49 7.21
N PHE A 216 -25.78 -9.29 6.74
CA PHE A 216 -25.63 -8.11 7.59
C PHE A 216 -26.49 -6.93 7.10
N PRO A 217 -27.72 -6.76 7.64
CA PRO A 217 -28.66 -5.73 7.20
C PRO A 217 -28.17 -4.29 7.34
N SER A 218 -27.21 -4.03 8.23
CA SER A 218 -26.61 -2.70 8.44
C SER A 218 -25.63 -2.27 7.36
N ILE A 219 -25.12 -3.20 6.53
CA ILE A 219 -24.15 -2.90 5.48
C ILE A 219 -24.88 -2.28 4.27
N GLY A 220 -24.53 -1.06 3.88
CA GLY A 220 -25.05 -0.39 2.68
C GLY A 220 -24.08 -0.34 1.50
N GLY A 221 -22.79 -0.59 1.72
CA GLY A 221 -21.78 -0.70 0.66
C GLY A 221 -20.69 -1.70 0.99
N VAL A 222 -20.08 -2.29 -0.04
CA VAL A 222 -18.99 -3.26 0.08
C VAL A 222 -17.89 -2.92 -0.94
N THR A 223 -16.65 -2.90 -0.47
CA THR A 223 -15.45 -2.70 -1.28
C THR A 223 -14.51 -3.90 -1.16
N HIS A 224 -14.10 -4.42 -2.30
CA HIS A 224 -12.99 -5.36 -2.43
C HIS A 224 -11.86 -4.72 -3.23
N ILE A 225 -10.63 -4.80 -2.74
CA ILE A 225 -9.43 -4.33 -3.43
C ILE A 225 -8.27 -5.28 -3.15
N HIS A 226 -7.22 -5.26 -3.98
CA HIS A 226 -5.99 -6.02 -3.78
C HIS A 226 -4.87 -5.08 -3.31
N ALA A 227 -5.09 -4.45 -2.17
CA ALA A 227 -4.16 -3.49 -1.57
C ALA A 227 -2.90 -4.20 -1.03
N PRO A 228 -1.66 -3.79 -1.41
CA PRO A 228 -0.45 -4.57 -1.18
C PRO A 228 -0.23 -5.02 0.27
N HIS A 229 -0.41 -4.13 1.24
CA HIS A 229 -0.09 -4.46 2.63
C HIS A 229 -1.19 -5.30 3.28
N ALA A 230 -2.47 -4.99 3.02
CA ALA A 230 -3.58 -5.82 3.48
C ALA A 230 -3.53 -7.24 2.85
N VAL A 231 -3.17 -7.33 1.56
CA VAL A 231 -2.93 -8.60 0.86
C VAL A 231 -1.76 -9.35 1.51
N ALA A 232 -0.68 -8.69 1.91
CA ALA A 232 0.44 -9.34 2.59
C ALA A 232 -0.01 -10.02 3.91
N PHE A 233 -0.86 -9.38 4.70
CA PHE A 233 -1.47 -10.02 5.89
C PHE A 233 -2.39 -11.19 5.54
N ALA A 234 -3.22 -11.02 4.51
CA ALA A 234 -4.13 -12.06 4.03
C ALA A 234 -3.37 -13.31 3.55
N GLN A 235 -2.29 -13.13 2.79
CA GLN A 235 -1.40 -14.18 2.32
C GLN A 235 -0.63 -14.84 3.47
N ALA A 236 -0.22 -14.07 4.47
CA ALA A 236 0.42 -14.58 5.68
C ALA A 236 -0.56 -15.30 6.63
N ARG A 237 -1.87 -15.25 6.35
CA ARG A 237 -2.94 -15.74 7.24
C ARG A 237 -2.82 -15.17 8.66
N ARG A 238 -2.58 -13.86 8.75
CA ARG A 238 -2.48 -13.15 10.02
C ARG A 238 -3.49 -12.01 10.06
N PRO A 239 -4.21 -11.81 11.18
CA PRO A 239 -5.02 -10.63 11.35
C PRO A 239 -4.13 -9.38 11.41
N ILE A 240 -4.66 -8.23 11.03
CA ILE A 240 -3.97 -6.94 11.23
C ILE A 240 -4.14 -6.55 12.71
N PRO A 241 -3.06 -6.51 13.50
CA PRO A 241 -3.15 -6.24 14.94
C PRO A 241 -3.41 -4.76 15.23
N VAL A 242 -4.13 -4.49 16.31
CA VAL A 242 -4.33 -3.10 16.80
C VAL A 242 -3.04 -2.61 17.46
N LEU A 243 -2.27 -1.80 16.74
CA LEU A 243 -0.98 -1.27 17.21
C LEU A 243 -0.98 0.25 17.44
N GLY A 244 -2.10 0.92 17.20
CA GLY A 244 -2.18 2.37 17.37
C GLY A 244 -3.60 2.90 17.29
N THR A 245 -3.72 4.20 17.56
CA THR A 245 -4.98 4.92 17.62
C THR A 245 -5.67 5.08 16.26
N THR A 246 -4.90 5.20 15.17
CA THR A 246 -5.45 5.23 13.81
C THR A 246 -6.28 3.99 13.49
N HIS A 247 -5.85 2.82 13.96
CA HIS A 247 -6.63 1.58 13.83
C HIS A 247 -7.89 1.63 14.68
N ALA A 248 -7.75 2.02 15.95
CA ALA A 248 -8.85 2.04 16.92
C ALA A 248 -9.94 3.08 16.62
N ASP A 249 -9.66 4.09 15.81
CA ASP A 249 -10.67 5.06 15.36
C ASP A 249 -11.73 4.42 14.44
N THR A 250 -11.40 3.30 13.78
CA THR A 250 -12.25 2.67 12.76
C THR A 250 -12.64 1.24 13.12
N PHE A 251 -11.70 0.44 13.62
CA PHE A 251 -11.93 -0.98 13.93
C PHE A 251 -11.81 -1.24 15.43
N ASP A 252 -12.87 -1.75 16.05
CA ASP A 252 -12.91 -2.15 17.47
C ASP A 252 -12.24 -3.52 17.69
N GLY A 253 -10.96 -3.61 17.38
CA GLY A 253 -10.18 -4.84 17.45
C GLY A 253 -9.41 -5.14 16.15
N PRO A 254 -8.68 -6.27 16.11
CA PRO A 254 -7.91 -6.66 14.95
C PRO A 254 -8.80 -6.84 13.71
N VAL A 255 -8.31 -6.48 12.53
CA VAL A 255 -8.97 -6.87 11.27
C VAL A 255 -8.75 -8.38 11.11
N PRO A 256 -9.82 -9.20 11.16
CA PRO A 256 -9.69 -10.65 11.22
C PRO A 256 -9.35 -11.23 9.84
N VAL A 257 -8.84 -12.46 9.82
CA VAL A 257 -8.56 -13.22 8.59
C VAL A 257 -9.35 -14.53 8.61
N THR A 258 -9.93 -14.91 7.47
CA THR A 258 -10.69 -16.15 7.34
C THR A 258 -9.79 -17.38 7.43
N GLU A 259 -10.37 -18.55 7.64
CA GLU A 259 -9.71 -19.79 7.23
C GLU A 259 -9.63 -19.87 5.69
N PRO A 260 -8.67 -20.64 5.14
CA PRO A 260 -8.61 -20.91 3.72
C PRO A 260 -9.83 -21.72 3.26
N LEU A 261 -10.32 -21.44 2.07
CA LEU A 261 -11.32 -22.27 1.42
C LEU A 261 -10.75 -23.67 1.13
N SER A 262 -11.58 -24.71 1.32
CA SER A 262 -11.26 -26.07 0.93
C SER A 262 -11.24 -26.21 -0.60
N ALA A 263 -10.63 -27.30 -1.10
CA ALA A 263 -10.61 -27.58 -2.54
C ALA A 263 -12.04 -27.74 -3.10
N GLU A 264 -12.94 -28.34 -2.34
CA GLU A 264 -14.35 -28.52 -2.70
C GLU A 264 -15.09 -27.19 -2.76
N GLN A 265 -14.85 -26.30 -1.79
CA GLN A 265 -15.43 -24.95 -1.78
C GLN A 265 -14.95 -24.12 -2.98
N CYS A 266 -13.68 -24.25 -3.36
CA CYS A 266 -13.13 -23.59 -4.55
C CYS A 266 -13.70 -24.14 -5.87
N ALA A 267 -14.05 -25.43 -5.92
CA ALA A 267 -14.52 -26.07 -7.14
C ALA A 267 -16.03 -25.87 -7.41
N ALA A 268 -16.83 -25.62 -6.38
CA ALA A 268 -18.29 -25.47 -6.49
C ALA A 268 -18.70 -24.03 -6.85
N ASP A 269 -18.77 -23.16 -5.84
CA ASP A 269 -19.20 -21.76 -5.97
C ASP A 269 -18.22 -20.85 -5.21
N TYR A 270 -17.04 -20.62 -5.80
CA TYR A 270 -15.90 -19.98 -5.12
C TYR A 270 -16.26 -18.65 -4.45
N GLU A 271 -16.94 -17.75 -5.15
CA GLU A 271 -17.26 -16.41 -4.65
C GLU A 271 -18.38 -16.43 -3.60
N PHE A 272 -19.35 -17.33 -3.75
CA PHE A 272 -20.36 -17.58 -2.72
C PHE A 272 -19.70 -18.11 -1.44
N ASN A 273 -18.85 -19.14 -1.56
CA ASN A 273 -18.13 -19.73 -0.43
C ASN A 273 -17.18 -18.72 0.22
N THR A 274 -16.56 -17.82 -0.57
CA THR A 274 -15.78 -16.68 -0.06
C THR A 274 -16.65 -15.80 0.83
N GLY A 275 -17.87 -15.49 0.41
CA GLY A 275 -18.84 -14.77 1.25
C GLY A 275 -19.19 -15.54 2.53
N GLN A 276 -19.42 -16.85 2.43
CA GLN A 276 -19.77 -17.68 3.59
C GLN A 276 -18.67 -17.74 4.64
N VAL A 277 -17.39 -17.89 4.24
CA VAL A 277 -16.29 -17.93 5.22
C VAL A 277 -16.08 -16.59 5.93
N ILE A 278 -16.40 -15.46 5.29
CA ILE A 278 -16.41 -14.15 5.96
C ILE A 278 -17.56 -14.09 6.98
N VAL A 279 -18.76 -14.53 6.59
CA VAL A 279 -19.93 -14.57 7.49
C VAL A 279 -19.66 -15.46 8.70
N GLU A 280 -19.05 -16.63 8.49
CA GLU A 280 -18.63 -17.56 9.55
C GLU A 280 -17.56 -16.95 10.46
N LEU A 281 -16.55 -16.28 9.90
CA LEU A 281 -15.50 -15.59 10.66
C LEU A 281 -16.07 -14.57 11.65
N LEU A 282 -17.14 -13.88 11.24
CA LEU A 282 -17.86 -12.92 12.07
C LEU A 282 -18.94 -13.58 12.95
N GLY A 283 -19.17 -14.89 12.83
CA GLY A 283 -20.18 -15.64 13.56
C GLY A 283 -21.63 -15.28 13.19
N GLY A 284 -21.83 -14.63 12.04
CA GLY A 284 -23.12 -14.01 11.69
C GLY A 284 -23.51 -12.84 12.61
N ASP A 285 -22.57 -12.32 13.41
CA ASP A 285 -22.81 -11.24 14.36
C ASP A 285 -22.79 -9.88 13.64
N GLY A 286 -23.98 -9.27 13.49
CA GLY A 286 -24.14 -7.95 12.90
C GLY A 286 -23.48 -6.83 13.69
N GLU A 287 -23.32 -6.97 15.02
CA GLU A 287 -22.59 -5.98 15.82
C GLU A 287 -21.10 -6.06 15.54
N ARG A 288 -20.55 -7.27 15.44
CA ARG A 288 -19.14 -7.44 15.06
C ARG A 288 -18.85 -6.92 13.66
N ALA A 289 -19.75 -7.17 12.71
CA ALA A 289 -19.66 -6.58 11.38
C ALA A 289 -19.73 -5.04 11.42
N ARG A 290 -20.49 -4.45 12.35
CA ARG A 290 -20.61 -3.00 12.51
C ARG A 290 -19.37 -2.38 13.17
N THR A 291 -18.78 -3.01 14.18
CA THR A 291 -17.65 -2.44 14.92
C THR A 291 -16.29 -2.78 14.32
N VAL A 292 -16.19 -3.82 13.50
CA VAL A 292 -15.00 -4.17 12.71
C VAL A 292 -15.40 -4.31 11.24
N PRO A 293 -15.53 -3.19 10.50
CA PRO A 293 -16.06 -3.18 9.13
C PRO A 293 -15.09 -3.69 8.03
N ALA A 294 -14.35 -4.77 8.32
CA ALA A 294 -13.38 -5.37 7.42
C ALA A 294 -13.10 -6.84 7.76
N ALA A 295 -12.70 -7.61 6.75
CA ALA A 295 -12.12 -8.95 6.90
C ALA A 295 -11.08 -9.18 5.80
N LEU A 296 -10.05 -9.99 6.11
CA LEU A 296 -9.10 -10.50 5.14
C LEU A 296 -9.50 -11.90 4.71
N VAL A 297 -9.61 -12.15 3.42
CA VAL A 297 -9.78 -13.52 2.90
C VAL A 297 -8.40 -14.15 2.73
N ALA A 298 -8.16 -15.28 3.40
CA ALA A 298 -6.87 -15.96 3.37
C ALA A 298 -6.36 -16.19 1.93
N HIS A 299 -5.11 -15.79 1.68
CA HIS A 299 -4.44 -15.86 0.37
C HIS A 299 -5.08 -15.05 -0.77
N HIS A 300 -6.03 -14.15 -0.46
CA HIS A 300 -6.72 -13.33 -1.45
C HIS A 300 -6.51 -11.84 -1.17
N GLY A 301 -7.38 -11.21 -0.37
CA GLY A 301 -7.29 -9.77 -0.08
C GLY A 301 -8.38 -9.29 0.88
N PRO A 302 -8.41 -7.98 1.17
CA PRO A 302 -9.42 -7.38 2.04
C PRO A 302 -10.81 -7.30 1.37
N PHE A 303 -11.83 -7.57 2.17
CA PHE A 303 -13.19 -7.10 1.96
C PHE A 303 -13.53 -6.14 3.08
N THR A 304 -14.10 -4.99 2.72
CA THR A 304 -14.49 -3.93 3.65
C THR A 304 -15.91 -3.49 3.33
N TRP A 305 -16.61 -2.95 4.32
CA TRP A 305 -18.02 -2.59 4.17
C TRP A 305 -18.37 -1.38 5.00
N GLY A 306 -19.46 -0.70 4.68
CA GLY A 306 -19.88 0.53 5.37
C GLY A 306 -21.38 0.72 5.33
N ALA A 307 -21.84 1.85 5.88
CA ALA A 307 -23.25 2.25 5.80
C ALA A 307 -23.70 2.58 4.36
N ASP A 308 -22.75 2.83 3.47
CA ASP A 308 -22.91 3.15 2.06
C ASP A 308 -21.59 2.83 1.30
N ALA A 309 -21.54 3.13 0.00
CA ALA A 309 -20.39 2.79 -0.84
C ALA A 309 -19.15 3.61 -0.47
N ASP A 310 -19.31 4.89 -0.15
CA ASP A 310 -18.21 5.79 0.27
C ASP A 310 -17.55 5.29 1.56
N ALA A 311 -18.35 5.01 2.60
CA ALA A 311 -17.84 4.48 3.86
C ALA A 311 -17.13 3.13 3.66
N SER A 312 -17.60 2.28 2.74
CA SER A 312 -16.93 1.02 2.43
C SER A 312 -15.54 1.23 1.83
N LEU A 313 -15.39 2.20 0.92
CA LEU A 313 -14.10 2.52 0.32
C LEU A 313 -13.17 3.21 1.32
N GLU A 314 -13.70 4.11 2.15
CA GLU A 314 -12.95 4.73 3.25
C GLU A 314 -12.36 3.68 4.18
N HIS A 315 -13.14 2.68 4.60
CA HIS A 315 -12.64 1.56 5.39
C HIS A 315 -11.58 0.74 4.66
N ALA A 316 -11.67 0.59 3.33
CA ALA A 316 -10.63 -0.07 2.54
C ALA A 316 -9.29 0.69 2.57
N VAL A 317 -9.34 2.02 2.41
CA VAL A 317 -8.17 2.90 2.50
C VAL A 317 -7.54 2.85 3.89
N ILE A 318 -8.37 2.91 4.94
CA ILE A 318 -7.89 2.82 6.32
C ILE A 318 -7.29 1.43 6.58
N CYS A 319 -7.93 0.35 6.12
CA CYS A 319 -7.44 -1.03 6.24
C CYS A 319 -6.03 -1.18 5.67
N GLU A 320 -5.78 -0.63 4.48
CA GLU A 320 -4.45 -0.64 3.87
C GLU A 320 -3.44 0.18 4.68
N ALA A 321 -3.79 1.40 5.09
CA ALA A 321 -2.90 2.25 5.87
C ALA A 321 -2.50 1.60 7.22
N VAL A 322 -3.46 0.96 7.92
CA VAL A 322 -3.17 0.27 9.18
C VAL A 322 -2.38 -1.02 8.97
N ALA A 323 -2.55 -1.70 7.83
CA ALA A 323 -1.71 -2.83 7.45
C ALA A 323 -0.26 -2.40 7.20
N GLU A 324 -0.04 -1.34 6.42
CA GLU A 324 1.30 -0.79 6.17
C GLU A 324 1.99 -0.41 7.50
N MET A 325 1.33 0.41 8.33
CA MET A 325 1.85 0.79 9.64
C MET A 325 2.14 -0.42 10.53
N ALA A 326 1.30 -1.46 10.49
CA ALA A 326 1.52 -2.66 11.28
C ALA A 326 2.76 -3.44 10.82
N LEU A 327 3.01 -3.57 9.51
CA LEU A 327 4.24 -4.21 8.99
C LEU A 327 5.49 -3.47 9.46
N HIS A 328 5.50 -2.14 9.32
CA HIS A 328 6.61 -1.32 9.78
C HIS A 328 6.79 -1.40 11.30
N THR A 329 5.71 -1.30 12.07
CA THR A 329 5.77 -1.37 13.54
C THR A 329 6.29 -2.72 14.03
N LEU A 330 5.82 -3.82 13.41
CA LEU A 330 6.30 -5.16 13.74
C LEU A 330 7.79 -5.33 13.42
N SER A 331 8.30 -4.69 12.35
CA SER A 331 9.73 -4.71 11.99
C SER A 331 10.63 -3.99 13.00
N LEU A 332 10.11 -2.97 13.68
CA LEU A 332 10.80 -2.22 14.72
C LEU A 332 10.73 -2.88 16.12
N GLY A 333 9.80 -3.84 16.28
CA GLY A 333 9.42 -4.40 17.57
C GLY A 333 8.18 -3.70 18.14
N ALA A 334 7.07 -4.44 18.23
CA ALA A 334 5.79 -3.89 18.67
C ALA A 334 5.61 -3.93 20.19
N ALA A 335 5.08 -2.85 20.75
CA ALA A 335 4.54 -2.81 22.11
C ALA A 335 3.02 -2.69 22.03
N ARG A 336 2.30 -3.38 22.94
CA ARG A 336 0.83 -3.33 22.96
C ARG A 336 0.36 -1.97 23.50
N PRO A 337 -0.50 -1.24 22.77
CA PRO A 337 -1.11 -0.03 23.31
C PRO A 337 -1.98 -0.32 24.54
N PRO A 338 -2.08 0.59 25.51
CA PRO A 338 -3.00 0.45 26.64
C PRO A 338 -4.46 0.34 26.17
N GLN A 339 -5.22 -0.62 26.71
CA GLN A 339 -6.60 -0.86 26.26
C GLN A 339 -7.50 0.36 26.37
N HIS A 340 -7.42 1.11 27.48
CA HIS A 340 -8.22 2.32 27.69
C HIS A 340 -7.99 3.41 26.62
N LEU A 341 -6.83 3.43 25.97
CA LEU A 341 -6.55 4.35 24.85
C LEU A 341 -7.31 3.91 23.60
N LEU A 342 -7.31 2.60 23.30
CA LEU A 342 -8.03 2.03 22.17
C LEU A 342 -9.55 2.24 22.34
N ASP A 343 -10.07 1.93 23.53
CA ASP A 343 -11.50 2.10 23.86
C ASP A 343 -11.93 3.56 23.69
N ARG A 344 -11.09 4.52 24.11
CA ARG A 344 -11.38 5.96 23.96
C ARG A 344 -11.44 6.39 22.50
N HIS A 345 -10.54 5.89 21.67
CA HIS A 345 -10.49 6.23 20.25
C HIS A 345 -11.67 5.68 19.46
N PHE A 346 -12.11 4.46 19.80
CA PHE A 346 -13.31 3.91 19.18
C PHE A 346 -14.57 4.65 19.65
N THR A 347 -14.77 4.76 20.97
CA THR A 347 -16.00 5.33 21.55
C THR A 347 -16.18 6.83 21.30
N ARG A 348 -15.11 7.60 21.07
CA ARG A 348 -15.24 9.03 20.71
C ARG A 348 -15.84 9.25 19.33
N LYS A 349 -15.74 8.28 18.40
CA LYS A 349 -16.33 8.37 17.05
C LYS A 349 -17.66 7.63 16.93
N HIS A 350 -17.80 6.52 17.68
CA HIS A 350 -18.93 5.59 17.50
C HIS A 350 -19.85 5.47 18.74
N GLY A 351 -19.53 6.15 19.85
CA GLY A 351 -20.28 6.09 21.10
C GLY A 351 -21.43 7.09 21.21
N ALA A 352 -22.24 6.98 22.26
CA ALA A 352 -23.44 7.80 22.50
C ALA A 352 -23.19 9.32 22.64
N GLY A 353 -21.93 9.75 22.74
CA GLY A 353 -21.52 11.15 22.77
C GLY A 353 -20.41 11.44 21.77
N ALA A 354 -20.46 10.80 20.59
CA ALA A 354 -19.43 10.92 19.57
C ALA A 354 -19.17 12.38 19.18
N TYR A 355 -17.90 12.73 19.07
CA TYR A 355 -17.42 14.01 18.56
C TYR A 355 -16.14 13.79 17.76
N ASP A 356 -16.18 14.11 16.47
CA ASP A 356 -15.03 14.12 15.59
C ASP A 356 -15.23 15.23 14.55
N GLY A 357 -14.23 16.10 14.38
CA GLY A 357 -14.33 17.26 13.49
C GLY A 357 -15.11 18.48 14.04
N ASN A 358 -15.02 19.60 13.31
CA ASN A 358 -15.68 20.86 13.65
C ASN A 358 -17.18 20.80 13.28
N PRO A 359 -18.11 21.11 14.21
CA PRO A 359 -19.51 21.29 13.85
C PRO A 359 -19.64 22.51 12.94
N GLY A 360 -19.95 22.30 11.65
CA GLY A 360 -20.27 23.37 10.70
C GLY A 360 -19.22 23.69 9.63
N ALA A 361 -18.22 22.83 9.40
CA ALA A 361 -17.44 22.90 8.17
C ALA A 361 -18.23 22.19 7.04
N VAL A 362 -19.05 22.96 6.32
CA VAL A 362 -19.72 22.57 5.06
C VAL A 362 -19.15 23.43 3.96
#